data_AF-A0A9D3Q745-F1
#
_entry.id   AF-A0A9D3Q745-F1
#
_cell.length_a   1.000
_cell.length_b   1.000
_cell.length_c   1.000
_cell.angle_alpha   90.00
_cell.angle_beta   90.00
_cell.angle_gamma   90.00
#
_symmetry.space_group_name_H-M   'P 1'
#
loop_
_entity.id
_entity.type
_entity.pdbx_description
1 polymer ?
#
loop_
_entity_poly.entity_id
_entity_poly.type
_entity_poly.pdbx_seq_one_letter_code
_entity_poly.pdbx_strand_id
1 'polypeptide(L)'
;MANQQGQIMYLGAATENKASTALDFFLRSLEKYGVPDRVRADQGCENVDIARWMFTVRGCDRGSLMAGKSVHNQRIECLWRDLWMSVTIVGNGPNSKSHQSSRLFTGHRGHWTTNKLQPT
;
A
#
# COMPACT_ATOMS: atom_id res chain seq x y z
N MET A 1 24.07 8.37 -2.56
CA MET A 1 22.91 7.70 -1.93
C MET A 1 21.99 7.24 -3.05
N ALA A 2 21.85 5.94 -3.29
CA ALA A 2 21.08 5.45 -4.44
C ALA A 2 19.60 5.80 -4.27
N ASN A 3 19.08 6.56 -5.23
CA ASN A 3 17.67 6.92 -5.31
C ASN A 3 16.86 5.67 -5.65
N GLN A 4 16.43 4.92 -4.64
CA GLN A 4 15.45 3.84 -4.81
C GLN A 4 14.07 4.48 -5.04
N GLN A 5 13.77 4.93 -6.26
CA GLN A 5 12.40 5.25 -6.62
C GLN A 5 11.66 3.91 -6.78
N GLY A 6 10.81 3.57 -5.81
CA GLY A 6 9.99 2.37 -5.88
C GLY A 6 8.92 2.54 -6.97
N GLN A 7 8.75 1.55 -7.83
CA GLN A 7 7.69 1.53 -8.82
C GLN A 7 6.33 1.38 -8.11
N ILE A 8 5.30 2.04 -8.62
CA ILE A 8 3.91 1.81 -8.19
C ILE A 8 3.48 0.43 -8.71
N MET A 9 3.28 -0.50 -7.79
CA MET A 9 2.77 -1.84 -8.09
C MET A 9 1.25 -1.80 -8.24
N TYR A 10 0.56 -1.03 -7.39
CA TYR A 10 -0.89 -0.86 -7.48
C TYR A 10 -1.34 0.37 -6.70
N LEU A 11 -2.30 1.12 -7.25
CA LEU A 11 -2.99 2.21 -6.58
C LEU A 11 -4.49 2.01 -6.78
N GLY A 12 -5.23 1.87 -5.68
CA GLY A 12 -6.68 1.72 -5.72
C GLY A 12 -7.36 2.44 -4.56
N ALA A 13 -8.56 2.94 -4.81
CA ALA A 13 -9.41 3.55 -3.79
C ALA A 13 -10.56 2.59 -3.43
N ALA A 14 -10.87 2.48 -2.15
CA ALA A 14 -12.03 1.76 -1.68
C ALA A 14 -12.78 2.60 -0.64
N THR A 15 -14.09 2.42 -0.56
CA THR A 15 -14.93 3.05 0.48
C THR A 15 -14.85 2.35 1.83
N GLU A 16 -14.15 1.20 1.90
CA GLU A 16 -14.05 0.38 3.11
C GLU A 16 -12.61 -0.09 3.34
N ASN A 17 -12.18 -0.10 4.61
CA ASN A 17 -10.84 -0.57 5.02
C ASN A 17 -10.88 -2.03 5.52
N LYS A 18 -11.44 -2.94 4.72
CA LYS A 18 -11.49 -4.38 5.06
C LYS A 18 -10.20 -5.08 4.63
N ALA A 19 -9.81 -6.10 5.39
CA ALA A 19 -8.64 -6.92 5.06
C ALA A 19 -8.80 -7.66 3.72
N SER A 20 -10.02 -8.10 3.40
CA SER A 20 -10.35 -8.72 2.11
C SER A 20 -10.13 -7.78 0.93
N THR A 21 -10.51 -6.50 1.07
CA THR A 21 -10.30 -5.47 0.04
C THR A 21 -8.81 -5.20 -0.16
N ALA A 22 -8.05 -5.15 0.94
CA ALA A 22 -6.60 -5.00 0.89
C ALA A 22 -5.93 -6.16 0.15
N LEU A 23 -6.38 -7.39 0.43
CA LEU A 23 -5.90 -8.60 -0.23
C LEU A 23 -6.25 -8.60 -1.73
N ASP A 24 -7.47 -8.21 -2.11
CA ASP A 24 -7.87 -8.15 -3.52
C ASP A 24 -6.97 -7.22 -4.34
N PHE A 25 -6.71 -6.02 -3.81
CA PHE A 25 -5.76 -5.08 -4.42
C PHE A 25 -4.35 -5.65 -4.51
N PHE A 26 -3.90 -6.37 -3.48
CA PHE A 26 -2.61 -7.05 -3.49
C PHE A 26 -2.56 -8.12 -4.59
N LEU A 27 -3.57 -9.00 -4.68
CA LEU A 27 -3.62 -10.08 -5.67
C LEU A 27 -3.62 -9.54 -7.11
N ARG A 28 -4.37 -8.49 -7.40
CA ARG A 28 -4.35 -7.82 -8.72
C ARG A 28 -2.97 -7.32 -9.10
N SER A 29 -2.19 -6.85 -8.13
CA SER A 29 -0.82 -6.40 -8.38
C SER A 29 0.13 -7.58 -8.69
N LEU A 30 -0.16 -8.78 -8.17
CA LEU A 30 0.63 -9.97 -8.46
C LEU A 30 0.45 -10.44 -9.90
N GLU A 31 -0.72 -10.25 -10.50
CA GLU A 31 -0.97 -10.63 -11.91
C GLU A 31 0.02 -9.96 -12.87
N LYS A 32 0.43 -8.73 -12.54
CA LYS A 32 1.34 -7.93 -13.37
C LYS A 32 2.81 -8.07 -12.96
N TYR A 33 3.10 -8.18 -11.67
CA TYR A 33 4.48 -8.06 -11.15
C TYR A 33 5.02 -9.35 -10.51
N GLY A 34 4.19 -10.39 -10.42
CA GLY A 34 4.52 -11.62 -9.72
C GLY A 34 4.54 -11.47 -8.20
N VAL A 35 4.83 -12.59 -7.52
CA VAL A 35 4.81 -12.65 -6.05
C VAL A 35 6.05 -11.95 -5.48
N PRO A 36 5.92 -10.99 -4.55
CA PRO A 36 7.07 -10.40 -3.88
C PRO A 36 7.79 -11.42 -2.98
N ASP A 37 9.08 -11.20 -2.76
CA ASP A 37 9.85 -11.94 -1.74
C ASP A 37 9.52 -11.45 -0.34
N ARG A 38 9.27 -10.14 -0.19
CA ARG A 38 8.98 -9.49 1.10
C ARG A 38 7.99 -8.34 0.94
N VAL A 39 7.06 -8.22 1.89
CA VAL A 39 6.10 -7.12 1.98
C VAL A 39 6.28 -6.40 3.32
N ARG A 40 6.45 -5.08 3.31
CA ARG A 40 6.39 -4.23 4.50
C ARG A 40 4.99 -3.62 4.61
N ALA A 41 4.38 -3.74 5.77
CA ALA A 41 3.05 -3.23 6.04
C ALA A 41 3.03 -2.45 7.36
N ASP A 42 2.10 -1.52 7.51
CA ASP A 42 1.78 -0.92 8.80
C ASP A 42 1.06 -1.93 9.73
N GLN A 43 1.00 -1.65 11.02
CA GLN A 43 0.31 -2.48 12.03
C GLN A 43 -1.24 -2.34 11.99
N GLY A 44 -1.83 -2.25 10.80
CA GLY A 44 -3.29 -2.23 10.61
C GLY A 44 -3.90 -3.64 10.48
N CYS A 45 -5.10 -3.82 11.03
CA CYS A 45 -5.86 -5.07 10.90
C CYS A 45 -6.26 -5.36 9.44
N GLU A 46 -6.31 -4.34 8.60
CA GLU A 46 -6.51 -4.49 7.16
C GLU A 46 -5.36 -5.24 6.44
N ASN A 47 -4.19 -5.38 7.05
CA ASN A 47 -3.06 -6.11 6.47
C ASN A 47 -3.05 -7.61 6.85
N VAL A 48 -3.96 -8.06 7.72
CA VAL A 48 -3.95 -9.43 8.26
C VAL A 48 -4.08 -10.49 7.17
N ASP A 49 -4.93 -10.26 6.17
CA ASP A 49 -5.12 -11.21 5.07
C ASP A 49 -3.90 -11.27 4.14
N ILE A 50 -3.23 -10.13 3.91
CA ILE A 50 -1.96 -10.08 3.15
C ILE A 50 -0.86 -10.82 3.92
N ALA A 51 -0.78 -10.62 5.24
CA ALA A 51 0.15 -11.34 6.12
C ALA A 51 -0.06 -12.85 6.02
N ARG A 52 -1.31 -13.30 6.19
CA ARG A 52 -1.68 -14.72 6.12
C ARG A 52 -1.33 -15.32 4.75
N TRP A 53 -1.60 -14.59 3.67
CA TRP A 53 -1.28 -15.03 2.32
C TRP A 53 0.24 -15.15 2.12
N MET A 54 1.02 -14.13 2.51
CA MET A 54 2.48 -14.15 2.39
C MET A 54 3.12 -15.26 3.21
N PHE A 55 2.62 -15.55 4.41
CA PHE A 55 3.09 -16.68 5.22
C PHE A 55 2.76 -18.03 4.58
N THR A 56 1.59 -18.16 3.96
CA THR A 56 1.21 -19.37 3.23
C THR A 56 2.10 -19.62 2.01
N VAL A 57 2.41 -18.56 1.24
CA VAL A 57 3.11 -18.70 -0.05
C VAL A 57 4.63 -18.66 0.08
N ARG A 58 5.18 -17.85 1.01
CA ARG A 58 6.64 -17.64 1.16
C ARG A 58 7.21 -18.20 2.47
N GLY A 59 6.37 -18.66 3.40
CA GLY A 59 6.77 -19.17 4.72
C GLY A 59 6.97 -18.08 5.77
N CYS A 60 6.94 -18.46 7.06
CA CYS A 60 7.10 -17.54 8.19
C CYS A 60 8.56 -17.16 8.48
N ASP A 61 9.51 -18.06 8.24
CA ASP A 61 10.90 -17.94 8.72
C ASP A 61 11.81 -16.98 7.92
N ARG A 62 11.27 -16.27 6.91
CA ARG A 62 12.09 -15.47 5.97
C ARG A 62 11.92 -13.95 6.10
N GLY A 63 11.07 -13.49 7.02
CA GLY A 63 10.65 -12.09 7.07
C GLY A 63 9.83 -11.71 5.84
N SER A 64 8.97 -12.62 5.39
CA SER A 64 8.08 -12.49 4.22
C SER A 64 7.09 -11.34 4.37
N LEU A 65 6.66 -11.05 5.60
CA LEU A 65 5.95 -9.83 5.94
C LEU A 65 6.58 -9.14 7.16
N MET A 66 6.84 -7.84 7.03
CA MET A 66 7.37 -6.98 8.10
C MET A 66 6.32 -5.95 8.49
N ALA A 67 5.63 -6.18 9.60
CA ALA A 67 4.75 -5.19 10.20
C ALA A 67 5.58 -4.19 11.02
N GLY A 68 5.38 -2.90 10.82
CA GLY A 68 6.11 -1.86 11.55
C GLY A 68 5.38 -0.52 11.60
N LYS A 69 5.90 0.43 12.38
CA LYS A 69 5.33 1.78 12.50
C LYS A 69 5.28 2.48 11.12
N SER A 70 4.15 3.10 10.78
CA SER A 70 3.90 3.85 9.53
C SER A 70 4.95 4.92 9.22
N VAL A 71 5.65 5.44 10.23
CA VAL A 71 6.71 6.47 10.08
C VAL A 71 7.84 6.05 9.12
N HIS A 72 8.05 4.75 8.92
CA HIS A 72 9.05 4.24 7.97
C HIS A 72 8.55 4.24 6.53
N ASN A 73 7.28 4.59 6.32
CA ASN A 73 6.61 4.62 5.03
C ASN A 73 6.48 6.04 4.47
N GLN A 74 7.32 6.95 4.98
CA GLN A 74 7.33 8.38 4.66
C GLN A 74 7.26 8.67 3.15
N ARG A 75 7.90 7.81 2.33
CA ARG A 75 7.93 7.96 0.88
C ARG A 75 6.57 7.74 0.21
N ILE A 76 5.80 6.75 0.67
CA ILE A 76 4.43 6.50 0.19
C ILE A 76 3.52 7.66 0.65
N GLU A 77 3.72 8.16 1.88
CA GLU A 77 2.99 9.32 2.40
C GLU A 77 3.31 10.61 1.62
N CYS A 78 4.56 10.82 1.21
CA CYS A 78 4.95 11.93 0.33
C CYS A 78 4.32 11.81 -1.07
N LEU A 79 4.44 10.64 -1.72
CA LEU A 79 3.85 10.41 -3.04
C LEU A 79 2.33 10.64 -3.04
N TRP A 80 1.67 10.23 -1.95
CA TRP A 80 0.25 10.48 -1.80
C TRP A 80 -0.08 11.96 -1.65
N ARG A 81 0.69 12.71 -0.85
CA ARG A 81 0.52 14.16 -0.74
C ARG A 81 0.64 14.83 -2.11
N ASP A 82 1.60 14.41 -2.93
CA ASP A 82 1.79 14.96 -4.28
C ASP A 82 0.62 14.61 -5.23
N LEU A 83 0.15 13.36 -5.20
CA LEU A 83 -1.04 12.92 -5.95
C LEU A 83 -2.29 13.70 -5.53
N TRP A 84 -2.51 13.86 -4.23
CA TRP A 84 -3.65 14.56 -3.68
C TRP A 84 -3.63 16.06 -4.03
N MET A 85 -2.48 16.71 -3.88
CA MET A 85 -2.30 18.10 -4.30
C MET A 85 -2.59 18.26 -5.80
N SER A 86 -2.10 17.34 -6.64
CA SER A 86 -2.35 17.38 -8.09
C SER A 86 -3.84 17.21 -8.43
N VAL A 87 -4.56 16.30 -7.77
CA VAL A 87 -6.00 16.08 -7.98
C VAL A 87 -6.83 17.25 -7.47
N THR A 88 -6.48 17.82 -6.32
CA THR A 88 -7.21 18.94 -5.70
C THR A 88 -7.01 20.25 -6.45
N ILE A 89 -5.84 20.47 -7.06
CA ILE A 89 -5.57 21.67 -7.88
C ILE A 89 -6.40 21.66 -9.18
N VAL A 90 -6.74 20.48 -9.71
CA VAL A 90 -7.57 20.36 -10.92
C VAL A 90 -9.08 20.44 -10.61
N GLY A 91 -9.50 20.16 -9.37
CA GLY A 91 -10.89 20.21 -8.94
C GLY A 91 -11.16 21.33 -7.94
N ASN A 92 -11.64 22.49 -8.41
CA ASN A 92 -12.24 23.48 -7.51
C ASN A 92 -13.50 22.90 -6.85
N GLY A 93 -13.42 22.58 -5.57
CA GLY A 93 -14.58 22.26 -4.73
C GLY A 93 -14.20 21.89 -3.31
N PRO A 94 -14.45 22.75 -2.30
CA PRO A 94 -14.39 22.31 -0.93
C PRO A 94 -15.58 21.37 -0.70
N ASN A 95 -15.38 20.36 0.16
CA ASN A 95 -16.45 19.56 0.75
C ASN A 95 -16.87 18.29 -0.02
N SER A 96 -16.03 17.25 0.09
CA SER A 96 -16.53 15.92 0.45
C SER A 96 -15.39 15.15 1.12
N LYS A 97 -15.34 15.20 2.46
CA LYS A 97 -14.58 14.22 3.25
C LYS A 97 -15.27 12.86 3.12
N SER A 98 -15.21 12.26 1.93
CA SER A 98 -15.72 10.91 1.74
C SER A 98 -14.73 9.95 2.39
N HIS A 99 -15.28 8.98 3.13
CA HIS A 99 -14.59 7.91 3.84
C HIS A 99 -13.90 6.94 2.85
N GLN A 100 -13.05 7.45 1.97
CA GLN A 100 -12.30 6.67 1.01
C GLN A 100 -10.99 6.23 1.67
N SER A 101 -10.87 4.93 1.91
CA SER A 101 -9.62 4.29 2.29
C SER A 101 -8.88 3.91 1.01
N SER A 102 -7.91 4.73 0.63
CA SER A 102 -7.07 4.46 -0.53
C SER A 102 -5.89 3.57 -0.14
N ARG A 103 -5.42 2.72 -1.06
CA ARG A 103 -4.28 1.83 -0.82
C ARG A 103 -3.29 1.89 -1.97
N LEU A 104 -2.03 2.02 -1.59
CA LEU A 104 -0.90 2.09 -2.51
C LEU A 104 0.12 1.02 -2.14
N PHE A 105 0.48 0.22 -3.14
CA PHE A 105 1.58 -0.72 -3.10
C PHE A 105 2.71 -0.16 -3.97
N THR A 106 3.88 -0.01 -3.38
CA THR A 106 5.11 0.33 -4.11
C THR A 106 6.15 -0.75 -3.88
N GLY A 107 7.09 -0.91 -4.79
CA GLY A 107 8.15 -1.88 -4.57
C GLY A 107 9.32 -1.75 -5.54
N HIS A 108 10.35 -2.52 -5.27
CA HIS A 108 11.52 -2.64 -6.14
C HIS A 108 12.22 -3.98 -5.86
N ARG A 109 12.54 -4.77 -6.91
CA ARG A 109 13.21 -6.08 -6.82
C ARG A 109 12.60 -7.01 -5.75
N GLY A 110 11.29 -7.27 -5.83
CA GLY A 110 10.61 -8.21 -4.93
C GLY A 110 10.38 -7.71 -3.49
N HIS A 111 10.82 -6.50 -3.14
CA HIS A 111 10.57 -5.86 -1.85
C HIS A 111 9.47 -4.82 -1.99
N TRP A 112 8.32 -5.08 -1.38
CA TRP A 112 7.12 -4.27 -1.54
C TRP A 112 6.75 -3.59 -0.22
N THR A 113 6.07 -2.46 -0.31
CA THR A 113 5.56 -1.71 0.84
C THR A 113 4.13 -1.28 0.58
N THR A 114 3.25 -1.44 1.57
CA THR A 114 1.85 -1.00 1.53
C THR A 114 1.61 0.05 2.62
N ASN A 115 0.77 1.04 2.33
CA ASN A 115 0.18 1.92 3.35
C ASN A 115 -1.32 2.06 3.14
N LYS A 116 -2.03 2.22 4.25
CA LYS A 116 -3.34 2.85 4.23
C LYS A 116 -3.16 4.36 4.01
N LEU A 117 -3.88 4.90 3.04
CA LEU A 117 -3.91 6.32 2.76
C LEU A 117 -5.26 6.87 3.22
N GLN A 118 -5.26 7.62 4.31
CA GLN A 118 -6.44 8.37 4.77
C GLN A 118 -6.32 9.83 4.30
N PRO A 119 -7.43 10.48 3.90
CA PRO A 119 -7.43 11.93 3.73
C PRO A 119 -7.17 12.58 5.09
N THR A 120 -6.22 13.52 5.14
CA THR A 120 -5.98 14.37 6.33
C THR A 120 -7.12 15.35 6.56
#